data_AF-A0AAF0TK32-F1
#
_entry.id   AF-A0AAF0TK32-F1
#
_cell.length_a   1.000
_cell.length_b   1.000
_cell.length_c   1.000
_cell.angle_alpha   90.00
_cell.angle_beta   90.00
_cell.angle_gamma   90.00
#
_symmetry.space_group_name_H-M   'P 1'
#
loop_
_entity.id
_entity.type
_entity.pdbx_description
1 polymer ?
#
loop_
_entity_poly.entity_id
_entity_poly.type
_entity_poly.pdbx_seq_one_letter_code
_entity_poly.pdbx_strand_id
1 'polypeptide(L)'
;MYDLGVFLSSDFSFPGHAMAELCPISQNVKEIAKKPRISDSDSGDPTSRLPDHVLHSILSYLKSEQLFHARLVSKNWHRNTPSYFPLEFDESSFFEKTPTTPAAVIQESHNKFLEWIRSSLETSQSQLIKAEKRVIRVQFKHHENINDIMKLINGIDFHEVYLRFGCINYSIPFIFQSKCLTVVHLTRCGIHKLLFSDEANFANLEEVELDNVHLTGETLSMFISKCPNIRELKLVNCKALRSVLLPKVDRLKKLCVQLVGSYPSITDVQVIAPSLQVFHFVHYNSSNLVVNMDIRACKMLREFHLECPTFPVGFDHEHFISDFPHLENLILGPCETSKRVKISSPSLRKLTLMFTQLYNYNYSRKSVVSVPNLCSFQYVGRTFKSSLAPSGTPKFLKTTGISLVPHVEKINRAWFLQLRSHLTKLSNRIGLALIIRAQTSFSELGKQGHKLWSISIGRIPTQVIPHIELLKLDIRLNVPQESHGCLLKYIIDNLLWMSHPNALTLSMPTSFAAFALGICNEFLISRREGNCCADTQNKCWRHFLKDFMVREAVTNEKEELKKFSFVFTWQL
;
A
#
# COMPACT_ATOMS: atom_id res chain seq x y z
N MET A 1 -2.99 -20.30 -4.27
CA MET A 1 -2.96 -18.96 -4.90
C MET A 1 -3.76 -17.92 -4.11
N TYR A 2 -4.54 -18.32 -3.09
CA TYR A 2 -5.56 -17.48 -2.43
C TYR A 2 -5.09 -16.60 -1.25
N ASP A 3 -3.88 -16.79 -0.70
CA ASP A 3 -3.37 -15.99 0.45
C ASP A 3 -2.38 -14.86 0.08
N LEU A 4 -2.19 -14.60 -1.21
CA LEU A 4 -1.07 -13.76 -1.68
C LEU A 4 -1.39 -12.25 -1.78
N GLY A 5 -2.66 -11.87 -1.98
CA GLY A 5 -3.06 -10.49 -2.31
C GLY A 5 -3.41 -9.58 -1.12
N VAL A 6 -3.69 -10.12 0.07
CA VAL A 6 -4.27 -9.33 1.17
C VAL A 6 -3.22 -8.57 2.02
N PHE A 7 -1.93 -8.92 1.93
CA PHE A 7 -0.89 -8.43 2.86
C PHE A 7 0.18 -7.50 2.25
N LEU A 8 -0.01 -7.00 1.03
CA LEU A 8 1.03 -6.26 0.30
C LEU A 8 0.85 -4.74 0.26
N SER A 9 -0.27 -4.18 0.76
CA SER A 9 -0.58 -2.75 0.55
C SER A 9 -0.04 -1.77 1.61
N SER A 10 0.43 -2.21 2.79
CA SER A 10 0.84 -1.27 3.87
C SER A 10 2.34 -1.19 4.19
N ASP A 11 3.16 -2.21 3.91
CA ASP A 11 4.48 -2.32 4.60
C ASP A 11 5.72 -2.32 3.68
N PHE A 12 5.57 -2.05 2.38
CA PHE A 12 6.68 -2.17 1.42
C PHE A 12 7.18 -0.84 0.90
N SER A 13 7.66 0.01 1.81
CA SER A 13 8.55 1.12 1.48
C SER A 13 9.94 0.85 2.07
N PHE A 14 10.97 0.86 1.21
CA PHE A 14 12.31 1.22 1.68
C PHE A 14 12.27 2.72 1.98
N PRO A 15 12.62 3.19 3.18
CA PRO A 15 12.53 4.61 3.51
C PRO A 15 13.61 5.37 2.73
N GLY A 16 13.24 5.94 1.59
CA GLY A 16 14.08 6.87 0.82
C GLY A 16 14.31 8.23 1.51
N HIS A 17 13.79 8.42 2.73
CA HIS A 17 13.87 9.67 3.49
C HIS A 17 14.61 9.57 4.84
N ALA A 18 15.12 8.40 5.24
CA ALA A 18 15.81 8.22 6.53
C ALA A 18 17.36 8.20 6.43
N MET A 19 17.94 8.90 5.46
CA MET A 19 19.40 8.92 5.19
C MET A 19 19.99 10.34 5.22
N ALA A 20 19.46 11.21 6.08
CA ALA A 20 20.01 12.56 6.30
C ALA A 20 20.68 12.75 7.67
N GLU A 21 20.70 11.76 8.55
CA GLU A 21 21.32 11.89 9.88
C GLU A 21 22.35 10.80 10.16
N LEU A 22 23.47 10.83 9.45
CA LEU A 22 24.72 10.25 9.94
C LEU A 22 25.90 11.08 9.40
N CYS A 23 26.15 12.23 10.01
CA CYS A 23 27.48 12.84 9.95
C CYS A 23 28.34 12.31 11.11
N PRO A 24 29.64 12.05 10.88
CA PRO A 24 30.52 11.44 11.86
C PRO A 24 30.95 12.45 12.93
N ILE A 25 30.84 12.06 14.20
CA ILE A 25 31.43 12.81 15.31
C ILE A 25 32.93 12.52 15.31
N SER A 26 33.75 13.50 14.92
CA SER A 26 35.16 13.57 15.33
C SER A 26 35.35 14.73 16.30
N GLN A 27 35.81 14.41 17.50
CA GLN A 27 36.20 15.35 18.55
C GLN A 27 37.40 16.20 18.10
N ASN A 28 37.35 17.53 18.24
CA ASN A 28 38.08 18.25 19.30
C ASN A 28 38.02 19.79 19.19
N VAL A 29 38.19 20.39 20.36
CA VAL A 29 38.60 21.77 20.70
C VAL A 29 37.51 22.84 20.92
N LYS A 30 37.45 23.22 22.21
CA LYS A 30 36.81 24.39 22.81
C LYS A 30 37.22 25.68 22.09
N GLU A 31 36.26 26.55 21.80
CA GLU A 31 36.48 27.99 21.94
C GLU A 31 35.18 28.73 22.22
N ILE A 32 35.25 29.56 23.27
CA ILE A 32 34.21 30.39 23.83
C ILE A 32 34.10 31.65 22.96
N ALA A 33 32.93 31.93 22.38
CA ALA A 33 32.64 33.26 21.84
C ALA A 33 31.14 33.57 21.83
N LYS A 34 30.71 34.30 22.87
CA LYS A 34 29.71 35.38 22.89
C LYS A 34 28.50 35.25 21.94
N LYS A 35 27.37 34.92 22.56
CA LYS A 35 26.00 35.15 22.08
C LYS A 35 25.82 36.66 21.77
N PRO A 36 25.53 37.08 20.53
CA PRO A 36 24.95 38.40 20.31
C PRO A 36 23.46 38.32 20.60
N ARG A 37 22.99 39.24 21.45
CA ARG A 37 21.57 39.53 21.64
C ARG A 37 21.00 39.96 20.29
N ILE A 38 20.16 39.13 19.69
CA ILE A 38 19.26 39.55 18.61
C ILE A 38 17.91 39.84 19.28
N SER A 39 17.54 41.09 19.11
CA SER A 39 16.29 41.76 19.48
C SER A 39 15.03 40.99 19.07
N ASP A 40 13.97 41.19 19.83
CA ASP A 40 12.59 40.88 19.49
C ASP A 40 12.27 41.17 18.02
N SER A 41 12.10 40.10 17.23
CA SER A 41 11.34 40.15 15.99
C SER A 41 10.63 38.82 15.81
N ASP A 42 9.43 38.74 16.36
CA ASP A 42 8.25 38.04 15.83
C ASP A 42 8.56 36.83 14.93
N SER A 43 8.94 35.70 15.54
CA SER A 43 8.92 34.39 14.87
C SER A 43 7.50 33.84 14.80
N GLY A 44 6.55 34.67 14.36
CA GLY A 44 5.18 34.26 14.09
C GLY A 44 5.17 33.32 12.90
N ASP A 45 4.54 32.16 13.06
CA ASP A 45 4.21 31.24 11.97
C ASP A 45 3.66 32.04 10.77
N PRO A 46 4.27 31.95 9.56
CA PRO A 46 3.80 32.68 8.38
C PRO A 46 2.31 32.46 8.06
N THR A 47 1.75 31.31 8.47
CA THR A 47 0.33 30.99 8.26
C THR A 47 -0.61 31.78 9.17
N SER A 48 -0.10 32.41 10.23
CA SER A 48 -0.88 33.28 11.13
C SER A 48 -1.20 34.64 10.51
N ARG A 49 -0.45 35.05 9.47
CA ARG A 49 -0.60 36.32 8.75
C ARG A 49 -1.49 36.25 7.51
N LEU A 50 -2.06 35.08 7.20
CA LEU A 50 -2.99 34.93 6.08
C LEU A 50 -4.29 35.72 6.35
N PRO A 51 -4.80 36.49 5.36
CA PRO A 51 -6.09 37.15 5.49
C PRO A 51 -7.24 36.16 5.69
N ASP A 52 -8.26 36.57 6.46
CA ASP A 52 -9.44 35.75 6.78
C ASP A 52 -10.10 35.13 5.54
N HIS A 53 -10.28 35.90 4.46
CA HIS A 53 -10.90 35.39 3.22
C HIS A 53 -10.07 34.28 2.54
N VAL A 54 -8.75 34.30 2.67
CA VAL A 54 -7.86 33.25 2.15
C VAL A 54 -7.96 32.02 3.03
N LEU A 55 -7.99 32.19 4.35
CA LEU A 55 -8.18 31.10 5.30
C LEU A 55 -9.54 30.41 5.10
N HIS A 56 -10.63 31.18 5.02
CA HIS A 56 -11.96 30.64 4.71
C HIS A 56 -11.97 29.86 3.39
N SER A 57 -11.32 30.38 2.35
CA SER A 57 -11.19 29.68 1.07
C SER A 57 -10.42 28.37 1.23
N ILE A 58 -9.27 28.36 1.89
CA ILE A 58 -8.48 27.14 2.15
C ILE A 58 -9.30 26.13 2.95
N LEU A 59 -9.91 26.56 4.05
CA LEU A 59 -10.68 25.72 4.97
C LEU A 59 -11.93 25.14 4.27
N SER A 60 -12.54 25.87 3.33
CA SER A 60 -13.68 25.37 2.54
C SER A 60 -13.35 24.12 1.71
N TYR A 61 -12.08 23.92 1.34
CA TYR A 61 -11.63 22.74 0.60
C TYR A 61 -11.23 21.56 1.50
N LEU A 62 -11.17 21.75 2.83
CA LEU A 62 -10.76 20.69 3.75
C LEU A 62 -11.91 19.75 4.09
N LYS A 63 -11.59 18.45 4.17
CA LYS A 63 -12.51 17.43 4.70
C LYS A 63 -12.70 17.63 6.20
N SER A 64 -13.78 17.09 6.74
CA SER A 64 -14.16 17.34 8.15
C SER A 64 -13.13 16.85 9.16
N GLU A 65 -12.45 15.74 8.88
CA GLU A 65 -11.32 15.26 9.69
C GLU A 65 -10.15 16.26 9.70
N GLN A 66 -9.90 16.93 8.58
CA GLN A 66 -8.83 17.91 8.44
C GLN A 66 -9.17 19.23 9.13
N LEU A 67 -10.45 19.63 9.13
CA LEU A 67 -10.94 20.83 9.83
C LEU A 67 -10.74 20.75 11.34
N PHE A 68 -10.88 19.55 11.94
CA PHE A 68 -10.58 19.35 13.36
C PHE A 68 -9.11 19.67 13.68
N HIS A 69 -8.17 19.29 12.82
CA HIS A 69 -6.75 19.59 13.03
C HIS A 69 -6.42 21.04 12.70
N ALA A 70 -7.01 21.59 11.64
CA ALA A 70 -6.79 22.97 11.21
C ALA A 70 -7.17 24.00 12.30
N ARG A 71 -8.25 23.76 13.04
CA ARG A 71 -8.68 24.65 14.14
C ARG A 71 -7.71 24.66 15.34
N LEU A 72 -6.83 23.66 15.45
CA LEU A 72 -5.85 23.55 16.54
C LEU A 72 -4.53 24.26 16.22
N VAL A 73 -4.35 24.74 14.98
CA VAL A 73 -3.12 25.39 14.52
C VAL A 73 -2.88 26.73 15.22
N SER A 74 -3.90 27.59 15.30
CA SER A 74 -3.81 28.89 15.98
C SER A 74 -5.20 29.46 16.30
N LYS A 75 -5.24 30.53 17.11
CA LYS A 75 -6.48 31.28 17.36
C LYS A 75 -7.10 31.86 16.09
N ASN A 76 -6.28 32.27 15.11
CA ASN A 76 -6.77 32.83 13.85
C ASN A 76 -7.43 31.75 12.99
N TRP A 77 -6.78 30.59 12.87
CA TRP A 77 -7.33 29.43 12.17
C TRP A 77 -8.59 28.90 12.85
N HIS A 78 -8.62 28.85 14.18
CA HIS A 78 -9.81 28.48 14.95
C HIS A 78 -11.01 29.37 14.63
N ARG A 79 -10.82 30.70 14.60
CA ARG A 79 -11.88 31.68 14.30
C ARG A 79 -12.39 31.58 12.87
N ASN A 80 -11.51 31.32 11.91
CA ASN A 80 -11.86 31.20 10.49
C ASN A 80 -12.34 29.78 10.12
N THR A 81 -12.22 28.81 11.02
CA THR A 81 -12.71 27.44 10.77
C THR A 81 -14.22 27.47 10.65
N PRO A 82 -14.79 26.97 9.54
CA PRO A 82 -16.23 26.89 9.37
C PRO A 82 -16.89 26.18 10.55
N SER A 83 -18.09 26.62 10.91
CA SER A 83 -18.88 25.90 11.93
C SER A 83 -19.22 24.50 11.38
N TYR A 84 -18.42 23.50 11.78
CA TYR A 84 -18.62 22.12 11.37
C TYR A 84 -19.29 21.35 12.50
N PHE A 85 -20.31 20.57 12.15
CA PHE A 85 -21.11 19.82 13.10
C PHE A 85 -21.09 18.32 12.73
N PRO A 86 -20.17 17.54 13.31
CA PRO A 86 -20.09 16.11 13.10
C PRO A 86 -21.03 15.38 14.06
N LEU A 87 -21.86 14.50 13.50
CA LEU A 87 -22.64 13.52 14.23
C LEU A 87 -22.12 12.13 13.93
N GLU A 88 -21.74 11.39 14.98
CA GLU A 88 -21.19 10.05 14.87
C GLU A 88 -21.99 9.08 15.74
N PHE A 89 -22.47 8.01 15.12
CA PHE A 89 -23.29 7.00 15.76
C PHE A 89 -22.76 5.61 15.38
N ASP A 90 -22.41 4.79 16.37
CA ASP A 90 -22.02 3.39 16.17
C ASP A 90 -22.91 2.47 17.00
N GLU A 91 -23.74 1.67 16.32
CA GLU A 91 -24.64 0.73 16.99
C GLU A 91 -23.86 -0.30 17.83
N SER A 92 -22.58 -0.53 17.53
CA SER A 92 -21.72 -1.43 18.30
C SER A 92 -21.58 -1.02 19.77
N SER A 93 -21.80 0.27 20.11
CA SER A 93 -21.76 0.75 21.50
C SER A 93 -22.95 0.28 22.34
N PHE A 94 -24.03 -0.19 21.70
CA PHE A 94 -25.24 -0.67 22.37
C PHE A 94 -25.21 -2.17 22.66
N PHE A 95 -24.17 -2.90 22.23
CA PHE A 95 -24.06 -4.33 22.42
C PHE A 95 -22.83 -4.71 23.24
N GLU A 96 -23.04 -5.48 24.31
CA GLU A 96 -21.95 -6.20 24.96
C GLU A 96 -21.40 -7.29 24.04
N LYS A 97 -20.09 -7.58 24.13
CA LYS A 97 -19.42 -8.61 23.33
C LYS A 97 -19.71 -10.03 23.83
N THR A 98 -20.97 -10.38 24.08
CA THR A 98 -21.35 -11.73 24.54
C THR A 98 -21.91 -12.55 23.35
N PRO A 99 -21.48 -13.82 23.15
CA PRO A 99 -21.90 -14.62 21.99
C PRO A 99 -23.37 -15.06 21.99
N THR A 100 -24.09 -14.88 23.10
CA THR A 100 -25.41 -15.48 23.36
C THR A 100 -26.45 -14.45 23.81
N THR A 101 -26.45 -13.27 23.21
CA THR A 101 -27.49 -12.27 23.47
C THR A 101 -28.83 -12.71 22.83
N PRO A 102 -29.94 -12.78 23.58
CA PRO A 102 -31.24 -13.12 23.00
C PRO A 102 -31.70 -12.11 21.94
N ALA A 103 -32.40 -12.57 20.90
CA ALA A 103 -32.88 -11.74 19.79
C ALA A 103 -33.74 -10.54 20.25
N ALA A 104 -34.53 -10.70 21.31
CA ALA A 104 -35.35 -9.63 21.87
C ALA A 104 -34.49 -8.49 22.45
N VAL A 105 -33.40 -8.81 23.15
CA VAL A 105 -32.46 -7.83 23.70
C VAL A 105 -31.71 -7.13 22.57
N ILE A 106 -31.40 -7.85 21.49
CA ILE A 106 -30.78 -7.28 20.30
C ILE A 106 -31.71 -6.24 19.66
N GLN A 107 -32.99 -6.59 19.48
CA GLN A 107 -33.98 -5.69 18.91
C GLN A 107 -34.23 -4.46 19.81
N GLU A 108 -34.30 -4.63 21.13
CA GLU A 108 -34.47 -3.52 22.06
C GLU A 108 -33.27 -2.56 22.00
N SER A 109 -32.05 -3.09 21.96
CA SER A 109 -30.82 -2.30 21.86
C SER A 109 -30.74 -1.56 20.51
N HIS A 110 -31.13 -2.22 19.42
CA HIS A 110 -31.27 -1.60 18.11
C HIS A 110 -32.28 -0.44 18.12
N ASN A 111 -33.46 -0.65 18.69
CA ASN A 111 -34.47 0.41 18.80
C ASN A 111 -33.97 1.58 19.64
N LYS A 112 -33.30 1.33 20.78
CA LYS A 112 -32.66 2.38 21.60
C LYS A 112 -31.64 3.19 20.80
N PHE A 113 -30.85 2.53 19.95
CA PHE A 113 -29.93 3.20 19.04
C PHE A 113 -30.66 4.10 18.03
N LEU A 114 -31.73 3.62 17.40
CA LEU A 114 -32.52 4.44 16.47
C LEU A 114 -33.15 5.66 17.17
N GLU A 115 -33.70 5.48 18.37
CA GLU A 115 -34.22 6.60 19.18
C GLU A 115 -33.11 7.59 19.55
N TRP A 116 -31.91 7.10 19.87
CA TRP A 116 -30.77 7.96 20.16
C TRP A 116 -30.38 8.82 18.95
N ILE A 117 -30.34 8.25 17.74
CA ILE A 117 -30.11 9.03 16.51
C ILE A 117 -31.23 10.06 16.34
N ARG A 118 -32.51 9.65 16.44
CA ARG A 118 -33.66 10.54 16.27
C ARG A 118 -33.60 11.72 17.24
N SER A 119 -33.48 11.45 18.53
CA SER A 119 -33.39 12.46 19.58
C SER A 119 -32.19 13.39 19.38
N SER A 120 -31.04 12.85 18.96
CA SER A 120 -29.84 13.65 18.68
C SER A 120 -30.05 14.59 17.49
N LEU A 121 -30.69 14.13 16.42
CA LEU A 121 -31.01 14.96 15.25
C LEU A 121 -32.03 16.06 15.59
N GLU A 122 -33.06 15.74 16.36
CA GLU A 122 -34.08 16.70 16.80
C GLU A 122 -33.50 17.77 17.74
N THR A 123 -32.73 17.35 18.75
CA THR A 123 -32.13 18.28 19.72
C THR A 123 -31.06 19.17 19.08
N SER A 124 -30.31 18.66 18.10
CA SER A 124 -29.26 19.42 17.41
C SER A 124 -29.75 20.19 16.19
N GLN A 125 -31.04 20.11 15.81
CA GLN A 125 -31.58 20.68 14.57
C GLN A 125 -31.24 22.17 14.41
N SER A 126 -31.41 22.97 15.48
CA SER A 126 -31.12 24.41 15.45
C SER A 126 -29.65 24.74 15.21
N GLN A 127 -28.73 23.87 15.65
CA GLN A 127 -27.29 24.02 15.46
C GLN A 127 -26.88 23.52 14.07
N LEU A 128 -27.47 22.41 13.60
CA LEU A 128 -27.26 21.86 12.26
C LEU A 128 -27.63 22.89 11.17
N ILE A 129 -28.76 23.58 11.31
CA ILE A 129 -29.20 24.61 10.35
C ILE A 129 -28.18 25.76 10.26
N LYS A 130 -27.55 26.12 11.38
CA LYS A 130 -26.54 27.19 11.46
C LYS A 130 -25.12 26.73 11.06
N ALA A 131 -24.89 25.43 10.98
CA ALA A 131 -23.60 24.87 10.65
C ALA A 131 -23.30 25.08 9.16
N GLU A 132 -22.15 25.66 8.87
CA GLU A 132 -21.62 25.81 7.52
C GLU A 132 -21.23 24.46 6.92
N LYS A 133 -20.89 23.47 7.76
CA LYS A 133 -20.60 22.11 7.32
C LYS A 133 -21.25 21.07 8.24
N ARG A 134 -22.16 20.28 7.69
CA ARG A 134 -22.88 19.21 8.41
C ARG A 134 -22.37 17.85 7.98
N VAL A 135 -22.03 17.01 8.94
CA VAL A 135 -21.47 15.67 8.69
C VAL A 135 -22.23 14.66 9.52
N ILE A 136 -22.56 13.52 8.91
CA ILE A 136 -23.14 12.40 9.63
C ILE A 136 -22.41 11.10 9.29
N ARG A 137 -22.07 10.36 10.34
CA ARG A 137 -21.50 9.02 10.28
C ARG A 137 -22.37 8.07 11.07
N VAL A 138 -22.91 7.04 10.41
CA VAL A 138 -23.74 6.04 11.06
C VAL A 138 -23.24 4.64 10.71
N GLN A 139 -22.97 3.85 11.74
CA GLN A 139 -22.67 2.44 11.62
C GLN A 139 -23.81 1.61 12.20
N PHE A 140 -24.57 1.00 11.30
CA PHE A 140 -25.60 0.02 11.62
C PHE A 140 -25.00 -1.38 11.64
N LYS A 141 -25.35 -2.17 12.67
CA LYS A 141 -25.26 -3.64 12.67
C LYS A 141 -26.54 -4.27 12.13
N HIS A 142 -27.69 -3.69 12.46
CA HIS A 142 -29.01 -4.20 12.10
C HIS A 142 -29.72 -3.23 11.15
N HIS A 143 -30.69 -3.71 10.39
CA HIS A 143 -31.28 -2.97 9.25
C HIS A 143 -32.81 -2.89 9.31
N GLU A 144 -33.40 -3.43 10.37
CA GLU A 144 -34.81 -3.35 10.67
C GLU A 144 -35.20 -1.89 10.94
N ASN A 145 -36.30 -1.39 10.37
CA ASN A 145 -36.86 -0.06 10.68
C ASN A 145 -35.95 1.17 10.48
N ILE A 146 -34.79 1.04 9.82
CA ILE A 146 -33.88 2.18 9.60
C ILE A 146 -34.40 3.21 8.57
N ASN A 147 -35.44 2.87 7.81
CA ASN A 147 -35.98 3.71 6.73
C ASN A 147 -36.44 5.09 7.23
N ASP A 148 -37.02 5.17 8.42
CA ASP A 148 -37.49 6.44 8.99
C ASP A 148 -36.30 7.32 9.40
N ILE A 149 -35.25 6.73 9.96
CA ILE A 149 -34.00 7.42 10.25
C ILE A 149 -33.35 7.92 8.96
N MET A 150 -33.32 7.10 7.91
CA MET A 150 -32.80 7.52 6.62
C MET A 150 -33.56 8.75 6.07
N LYS A 151 -34.90 8.77 6.19
CA LYS A 151 -35.71 9.91 5.74
C LYS A 151 -35.38 11.18 6.53
N LEU A 152 -35.21 11.04 7.85
CA LEU A 152 -34.79 12.15 8.71
C LEU A 152 -33.42 12.70 8.29
N ILE A 153 -32.45 11.83 8.05
CA ILE A 153 -31.12 12.22 7.58
C ILE A 153 -31.22 12.98 6.25
N ASN A 154 -32.02 12.48 5.30
CA ASN A 154 -32.21 13.15 4.01
C ASN A 154 -32.82 14.55 4.14
N GLY A 155 -33.70 14.78 5.12
CA GLY A 155 -34.35 16.07 5.35
C GLY A 155 -33.45 17.17 5.94
N ILE A 156 -32.28 16.84 6.50
CA ILE A 156 -31.39 17.78 7.22
C ILE A 156 -30.33 18.41 6.28
N ASP A 157 -30.24 17.95 5.03
CA ASP A 157 -29.30 18.46 4.02
C ASP A 157 -27.83 18.42 4.46
N PHE A 158 -27.31 17.22 4.72
CA PHE A 158 -25.89 17.01 5.10
C PHE A 158 -24.92 17.25 3.94
N HIS A 159 -23.73 17.76 4.26
CA HIS A 159 -22.64 17.95 3.29
C HIS A 159 -21.85 16.66 3.07
N GLU A 160 -21.64 15.89 4.13
CA GLU A 160 -20.93 14.61 4.07
C GLU A 160 -21.74 13.53 4.79
N VAL A 161 -21.96 12.41 4.10
CA VAL A 161 -22.75 11.27 4.60
C VAL A 161 -21.91 10.01 4.51
N TYR A 162 -21.68 9.37 5.67
CA TYR A 162 -20.96 8.11 5.78
C TYR A 162 -21.87 7.07 6.42
N LEU A 163 -22.27 6.05 5.66
CA LEU A 163 -23.17 5.01 6.14
C LEU A 163 -22.55 3.63 5.96
N ARG A 164 -22.52 2.88 7.04
CA ARG A 164 -22.07 1.50 7.07
C ARG A 164 -23.20 0.61 7.58
N PHE A 165 -23.55 -0.41 6.80
CA PHE A 165 -24.59 -1.36 7.18
C PHE A 165 -23.98 -2.72 7.57
N GLY A 166 -24.63 -3.41 8.50
CA GLY A 166 -24.15 -4.71 8.97
C GLY A 166 -24.41 -5.82 7.96
N CYS A 167 -25.47 -5.69 7.16
CA CYS A 167 -25.90 -6.67 6.18
C CYS A 167 -25.82 -6.13 4.74
N ILE A 168 -25.17 -6.90 3.86
CA ILE A 168 -24.91 -6.51 2.46
C ILE A 168 -26.17 -6.56 1.59
N ASN A 169 -27.23 -7.23 2.07
CA ASN A 169 -28.49 -7.38 1.33
C ASN A 169 -29.45 -6.20 1.53
N TYR A 170 -29.14 -5.26 2.43
CA TYR A 170 -29.98 -4.09 2.63
C TYR A 170 -29.90 -3.17 1.40
N SER A 171 -31.02 -3.02 0.70
CA SER A 171 -31.12 -2.07 -0.41
C SER A 171 -31.54 -0.71 0.12
N ILE A 172 -30.79 0.33 -0.23
CA ILE A 172 -31.13 1.69 0.20
C ILE A 172 -32.43 2.11 -0.50
N PRO A 173 -33.42 2.65 0.24
CA PRO A 173 -34.74 2.95 -0.31
C PRO A 173 -34.78 4.18 -1.23
N PHE A 174 -33.83 5.11 -1.09
CA PHE A 174 -33.70 6.32 -1.92
C PHE A 174 -32.26 6.83 -1.87
N ILE A 175 -31.87 7.68 -2.82
CA ILE A 175 -30.56 8.35 -2.78
C ILE A 175 -30.72 9.68 -2.05
N PHE A 176 -29.68 10.09 -1.31
CA PHE A 176 -29.63 11.38 -0.65
C PHE A 176 -29.73 12.52 -1.67
N GLN A 177 -30.90 13.17 -1.73
CA GLN A 177 -31.16 14.29 -2.65
C GLN A 177 -30.70 15.63 -2.08
N SER A 178 -29.76 15.61 -1.13
CA SER A 178 -29.37 16.82 -0.46
C SER A 178 -28.69 17.81 -1.41
N LYS A 179 -29.12 19.08 -1.31
CA LYS A 179 -28.61 20.17 -2.16
C LYS A 179 -27.15 20.50 -1.84
N CYS A 180 -26.68 20.21 -0.63
CA CYS A 180 -25.34 20.54 -0.17
C CYS A 180 -24.38 19.34 -0.18
N LEU A 181 -24.82 18.18 -0.67
CA LEU A 181 -24.06 16.93 -0.59
C LEU A 181 -22.80 16.99 -1.44
N THR A 182 -21.65 16.82 -0.80
CA THR A 182 -20.31 16.84 -1.40
C THR A 182 -19.58 15.51 -1.30
N VAL A 183 -19.84 14.73 -0.25
CA VAL A 183 -19.21 13.42 0.00
C VAL A 183 -20.25 12.38 0.36
N VAL A 184 -20.20 11.23 -0.31
CA VAL A 184 -21.03 10.05 -0.01
C VAL A 184 -20.18 8.80 0.09
N HIS A 185 -20.18 8.19 1.26
CA HIS A 185 -19.49 6.93 1.53
C HIS A 185 -20.51 5.89 1.96
N LEU A 186 -20.70 4.86 1.15
CA LEU A 186 -21.66 3.79 1.41
C LEU A 186 -20.92 2.47 1.53
N THR A 187 -21.13 1.78 2.65
CA THR A 187 -20.51 0.50 2.93
C THR A 187 -21.54 -0.59 3.19
N ARG A 188 -21.42 -1.72 2.48
CA ARG A 188 -22.25 -2.94 2.66
C ARG A 188 -23.76 -2.73 2.43
N CYS A 189 -24.16 -2.12 1.31
CA CYS A 189 -25.58 -1.96 0.95
C CYS A 189 -25.85 -2.33 -0.53
N GLY A 190 -27.11 -2.31 -0.96
CA GLY A 190 -27.55 -2.44 -2.34
C GLY A 190 -28.03 -1.12 -2.92
N ILE A 191 -27.69 -0.86 -4.18
CA ILE A 191 -28.15 0.30 -4.94
C ILE A 191 -28.87 -0.21 -6.19
N HIS A 192 -30.16 0.10 -6.31
CA HIS A 192 -30.97 -0.28 -7.45
C HIS A 192 -31.06 0.84 -8.49
N LYS A 193 -31.19 0.46 -9.76
CA LYS A 193 -31.39 1.37 -10.89
C LYS A 193 -32.58 2.32 -10.66
N LEU A 194 -33.66 1.83 -10.06
CA LEU A 194 -34.89 2.59 -9.82
C LEU A 194 -34.71 3.80 -8.89
N LEU A 195 -33.58 3.89 -8.19
CA LEU A 195 -33.32 5.02 -7.30
C LEU A 195 -32.98 6.30 -8.07
N PHE A 196 -32.51 6.19 -9.31
CA PHE A 196 -32.10 7.31 -10.13
C PHE A 196 -33.25 7.70 -11.07
N SER A 197 -34.14 8.58 -10.60
CA SER A 197 -35.12 9.24 -11.45
C SER A 197 -34.47 10.27 -12.37
N ASP A 198 -35.18 10.70 -13.42
CA ASP A 198 -34.67 11.71 -14.36
C ASP A 198 -34.36 13.04 -13.66
N GLU A 199 -35.10 13.36 -12.60
CA GLU A 199 -34.97 14.60 -11.81
C GLU A 199 -33.78 14.59 -10.83
N ALA A 200 -33.22 13.43 -10.50
CA ALA A 200 -32.11 13.35 -9.55
C ALA A 200 -30.86 14.03 -10.12
N ASN A 201 -30.28 15.00 -9.40
CA ASN A 201 -29.06 15.70 -9.77
C ASN A 201 -28.21 16.01 -8.53
N PHE A 202 -27.00 15.44 -8.46
CA PHE A 202 -26.06 15.63 -7.35
C PHE A 202 -24.99 16.65 -7.76
N ALA A 203 -25.44 17.88 -7.98
CA ALA A 203 -24.61 18.93 -8.58
C ALA A 203 -23.34 19.25 -7.77
N ASN A 204 -23.37 19.10 -6.44
CA ASN A 204 -22.25 19.43 -5.57
C ASN A 204 -21.40 18.20 -5.17
N LEU A 205 -21.78 17.00 -5.60
CA LEU A 205 -21.10 15.78 -5.18
C LEU A 205 -19.72 15.69 -5.83
N GLU A 206 -18.69 15.71 -5.00
CA GLU A 206 -17.29 15.67 -5.41
C GLU A 206 -16.65 14.31 -5.14
N GLU A 207 -17.10 13.58 -4.13
CA GLU A 207 -16.49 12.32 -3.70
C GLU A 207 -17.52 11.23 -3.44
N VAL A 208 -17.28 10.06 -4.05
CA VAL A 208 -18.08 8.86 -3.86
C VAL A 208 -17.17 7.69 -3.52
N GLU A 209 -17.43 7.05 -2.38
CA GLU A 209 -16.85 5.76 -2.02
C GLU A 209 -17.95 4.71 -1.84
N LEU A 210 -17.84 3.62 -2.60
CA LEU A 210 -18.72 2.46 -2.50
C LEU A 210 -17.88 1.25 -2.09
N ASP A 211 -18.06 0.76 -0.86
CA ASP A 211 -17.35 -0.41 -0.33
C ASP A 211 -18.32 -1.56 -0.07
N ASN A 212 -18.07 -2.73 -0.66
CA ASN A 212 -18.92 -3.91 -0.51
C ASN A 212 -20.39 -3.66 -0.93
N VAL A 213 -20.62 -2.74 -1.87
CA VAL A 213 -21.96 -2.36 -2.35
C VAL A 213 -22.41 -3.28 -3.48
N HIS A 214 -23.68 -3.70 -3.49
CA HIS A 214 -24.30 -4.43 -4.59
C HIS A 214 -24.85 -3.46 -5.64
N LEU A 215 -24.17 -3.35 -6.79
CA LEU A 215 -24.58 -2.52 -7.92
C LEU A 215 -24.08 -3.08 -9.26
N THR A 216 -24.84 -2.87 -10.33
CA THR A 216 -24.43 -3.22 -11.69
C THR A 216 -23.65 -2.08 -12.36
N GLY A 217 -22.91 -2.37 -13.44
CA GLY A 217 -22.23 -1.34 -14.22
C GLY A 217 -23.17 -0.30 -14.85
N GLU A 218 -24.39 -0.72 -15.20
CA GLU A 218 -25.44 0.19 -15.69
C GLU A 218 -25.91 1.15 -14.59
N THR A 219 -26.18 0.63 -13.39
CA THR A 219 -26.55 1.46 -12.24
C THR A 219 -25.44 2.44 -11.88
N LEU A 220 -24.17 2.00 -11.93
CA LEU A 220 -23.02 2.88 -11.72
C LEU A 220 -22.98 4.01 -12.77
N SER A 221 -23.06 3.67 -14.06
CA SER A 221 -23.02 4.67 -15.14
C SER A 221 -24.10 5.73 -14.98
N MET A 222 -25.32 5.31 -14.65
CA MET A 222 -26.43 6.22 -14.40
C MET A 222 -26.22 7.07 -13.14
N PHE A 223 -25.71 6.50 -12.05
CA PHE A 223 -25.36 7.28 -10.86
C PHE A 223 -24.36 8.39 -11.18
N ILE A 224 -23.25 8.04 -11.83
CA ILE A 224 -22.19 8.98 -12.16
C ILE A 224 -22.66 10.03 -13.16
N SER A 225 -23.57 9.70 -14.08
CA SER A 225 -24.17 10.67 -14.99
C SER A 225 -24.92 11.81 -14.28
N LYS A 226 -25.38 11.58 -13.05
CA LYS A 226 -26.04 12.59 -12.20
C LYS A 226 -25.06 13.38 -11.31
N CYS A 227 -23.76 13.14 -11.42
CA CYS A 227 -22.71 13.73 -10.57
C CYS A 227 -21.72 14.55 -11.42
N PRO A 228 -22.10 15.73 -11.94
CA PRO A 228 -21.29 16.48 -12.91
C PRO A 228 -19.95 17.00 -12.34
N ASN A 229 -19.85 17.12 -11.01
CA ASN A 229 -18.69 17.69 -10.32
C ASN A 229 -17.82 16.65 -9.60
N ILE A 230 -18.01 15.36 -9.89
CA ILE A 230 -17.25 14.30 -9.25
C ILE A 230 -15.74 14.44 -9.52
N ARG A 231 -14.95 14.40 -8.45
CA ARG A 231 -13.49 14.52 -8.43
C ARG A 231 -12.84 13.21 -7.98
N GLU A 232 -13.46 12.48 -7.06
CA GLU A 232 -12.95 11.21 -6.55
C GLU A 232 -14.04 10.14 -6.59
N LEU A 233 -13.72 9.01 -7.24
CA LEU A 233 -14.58 7.82 -7.26
C LEU A 233 -13.78 6.62 -6.79
N LYS A 234 -14.27 5.96 -5.74
CA LYS A 234 -13.66 4.76 -5.18
C LYS A 234 -14.68 3.62 -5.11
N LEU A 235 -14.37 2.52 -5.78
CA LEU A 235 -15.17 1.31 -5.87
C LEU A 235 -14.37 0.18 -5.24
N VAL A 236 -14.81 -0.32 -4.09
CA VAL A 236 -14.14 -1.39 -3.33
C VAL A 236 -15.10 -2.56 -3.20
N ASN A 237 -14.69 -3.75 -3.64
CA ASN A 237 -15.41 -5.01 -3.45
C ASN A 237 -16.90 -4.95 -3.86
N CYS A 238 -17.22 -4.16 -4.88
CA CYS A 238 -18.59 -3.97 -5.34
C CYS A 238 -19.14 -5.27 -5.97
N LYS A 239 -20.26 -5.76 -5.44
CA LYS A 239 -20.93 -6.98 -5.92
C LYS A 239 -21.72 -6.67 -7.19
N ALA A 240 -21.80 -7.63 -8.10
CA ALA A 240 -22.45 -7.54 -9.41
C ALA A 240 -21.84 -6.53 -10.42
N LEU A 241 -20.76 -5.84 -10.06
CA LEU A 241 -20.05 -4.91 -10.93
C LEU A 241 -19.18 -5.69 -11.94
N ARG A 242 -19.67 -5.86 -13.17
CA ARG A 242 -18.93 -6.51 -14.27
C ARG A 242 -18.25 -5.52 -15.22
N SER A 243 -18.78 -4.32 -15.34
CA SER A 243 -18.24 -3.29 -16.23
C SER A 243 -18.19 -1.93 -15.53
N VAL A 244 -17.13 -1.18 -15.81
CA VAL A 244 -16.93 0.20 -15.35
C VAL A 244 -16.91 1.09 -16.58
N LEU A 245 -18.06 1.68 -16.90
CA LEU A 245 -18.24 2.53 -18.08
C LEU A 245 -18.47 3.98 -17.63
N LEU A 246 -17.48 4.84 -17.84
CA LEU A 246 -17.47 6.25 -17.45
C LEU A 246 -17.22 7.12 -18.69
N PRO A 247 -18.23 7.33 -19.55
CA PRO A 247 -18.04 7.97 -20.85
C PRO A 247 -17.92 9.50 -20.82
N LYS A 248 -18.27 10.16 -19.71
CA LYS A 248 -18.20 11.62 -19.60
C LYS A 248 -18.02 12.07 -18.14
N VAL A 249 -16.77 12.14 -17.69
CA VAL A 249 -16.41 12.51 -16.30
C VAL A 249 -15.23 13.47 -16.28
N ASP A 250 -15.41 14.65 -16.86
CA ASP A 250 -14.32 15.59 -17.18
C ASP A 250 -13.61 16.19 -15.96
N ARG A 251 -14.27 16.19 -14.78
CA ARG A 251 -13.72 16.75 -13.53
C ARG A 251 -13.08 15.69 -12.63
N LEU A 252 -13.18 14.41 -12.99
CA LEU A 252 -12.67 13.30 -12.20
C LEU A 252 -11.13 13.35 -12.15
N LYS A 253 -10.57 13.47 -10.95
CA LYS A 253 -9.12 13.52 -10.69
C LYS A 253 -8.57 12.19 -10.21
N LYS A 254 -9.38 11.40 -9.49
CA LYS A 254 -8.97 10.13 -8.91
C LYS A 254 -10.04 9.05 -9.11
N LEU A 255 -9.61 7.91 -9.64
CA LEU A 255 -10.43 6.72 -9.78
C LEU A 255 -9.70 5.54 -9.11
N CYS A 256 -10.36 4.88 -8.17
CA CYS A 256 -9.85 3.68 -7.53
C CYS A 256 -10.87 2.55 -7.69
N VAL A 257 -10.48 1.45 -8.32
CA VAL A 257 -11.27 0.25 -8.47
C VAL A 257 -10.49 -0.89 -7.83
N GLN A 258 -11.01 -1.42 -6.73
CA GLN A 258 -10.38 -2.46 -5.94
C GLN A 258 -11.34 -3.63 -5.77
N LEU A 259 -10.95 -4.81 -6.23
CA LEU A 259 -11.70 -6.04 -6.08
C LEU A 259 -10.76 -7.10 -5.49
N VAL A 260 -11.00 -7.47 -4.24
CA VAL A 260 -10.17 -8.38 -3.46
C VAL A 260 -11.05 -9.52 -2.93
N GLY A 261 -10.93 -10.73 -3.49
CA GLY A 261 -11.64 -11.92 -3.01
C GLY A 261 -12.55 -12.56 -4.06
N SER A 262 -13.55 -13.32 -3.62
CA SER A 262 -14.46 -14.11 -4.48
C SER A 262 -15.62 -13.26 -5.06
N TYR A 263 -15.30 -12.13 -5.68
CA TYR A 263 -16.27 -11.22 -6.27
C TYR A 263 -16.37 -11.42 -7.79
N PRO A 264 -17.50 -11.07 -8.43
CA PRO A 264 -17.63 -11.20 -9.88
C PRO A 264 -16.58 -10.36 -10.60
N SER A 265 -16.02 -10.95 -11.64
CA SER A 265 -14.91 -10.39 -12.41
C SER A 265 -15.33 -9.15 -13.19
N ILE A 266 -14.49 -8.11 -13.15
CA ILE A 266 -14.65 -6.96 -14.02
C ILE A 266 -14.07 -7.34 -15.38
N THR A 267 -14.90 -7.32 -16.42
CA THR A 267 -14.51 -7.67 -17.79
C THR A 267 -14.21 -6.46 -18.64
N ASP A 268 -14.88 -5.33 -18.40
CA ASP A 268 -14.80 -4.16 -19.28
C ASP A 268 -14.62 -2.87 -18.47
N VAL A 269 -13.61 -2.09 -18.82
CA VAL A 269 -13.28 -0.80 -18.19
C VAL A 269 -13.09 0.22 -19.31
N GLN A 270 -14.01 1.18 -19.42
CA GLN A 270 -13.93 2.28 -20.36
C GLN A 270 -14.05 3.59 -19.60
N VAL A 271 -13.00 4.41 -19.63
CA VAL A 271 -12.97 5.68 -18.87
C VAL A 271 -12.55 6.82 -19.79
N ILE A 272 -13.46 7.79 -19.94
CA ILE A 272 -13.22 9.05 -20.64
C ILE A 272 -13.21 10.16 -19.58
N ALA A 273 -12.02 10.38 -19.02
CA ALA A 273 -11.77 11.34 -17.96
C ALA A 273 -10.49 12.15 -18.26
N PRO A 274 -10.56 13.22 -19.07
CA PRO A 274 -9.37 13.98 -19.47
C PRO A 274 -8.55 14.57 -18.32
N SER A 275 -9.20 14.91 -17.20
CA SER A 275 -8.56 15.47 -16.00
C SER A 275 -8.04 14.42 -15.02
N LEU A 276 -8.16 13.13 -15.32
CA LEU A 276 -7.78 12.05 -14.41
C LEU A 276 -6.28 12.05 -14.16
N GLN A 277 -5.88 12.12 -12.89
CA GLN A 277 -4.48 12.18 -12.46
C GLN A 277 -4.03 10.89 -11.80
N VAL A 278 -4.95 10.22 -11.09
CA VAL A 278 -4.68 8.98 -10.35
C VAL A 278 -5.67 7.92 -10.79
N PHE A 279 -5.16 6.78 -11.27
CA PHE A 279 -5.96 5.60 -11.55
C PHE A 279 -5.37 4.38 -10.86
N HIS A 280 -6.13 3.77 -9.96
CA HIS A 280 -5.79 2.51 -9.34
C HIS A 280 -6.79 1.45 -9.78
N PHE A 281 -6.31 0.38 -10.40
CA PHE A 281 -7.07 -0.79 -10.76
C PHE A 281 -6.41 -2.01 -10.14
N VAL A 282 -6.98 -2.50 -9.06
CA VAL A 282 -6.51 -3.68 -8.32
C VAL A 282 -7.62 -4.73 -8.40
N HIS A 283 -7.38 -5.76 -9.18
CA HIS A 283 -8.33 -6.82 -9.45
C HIS A 283 -7.69 -8.17 -9.14
N TYR A 284 -8.06 -8.78 -8.02
CA TYR A 284 -7.70 -10.14 -7.71
C TYR A 284 -8.91 -11.03 -7.92
N ASN A 285 -8.76 -11.99 -8.81
CA ASN A 285 -9.80 -12.95 -9.09
C ASN A 285 -9.16 -14.28 -9.51
N SER A 286 -9.79 -15.38 -9.11
CA SER A 286 -9.35 -16.74 -9.40
C SER A 286 -9.64 -17.17 -10.83
N SER A 287 -10.58 -16.53 -11.52
CA SER A 287 -10.81 -16.79 -12.93
C SER A 287 -9.85 -15.95 -13.78
N ASN A 288 -9.12 -16.61 -14.69
CA ASN A 288 -8.18 -16.00 -15.65
C ASN A 288 -8.90 -15.21 -16.75
N LEU A 289 -9.95 -14.48 -16.39
CA LEU A 289 -10.74 -13.70 -17.34
C LEU A 289 -9.92 -12.50 -17.82
N VAL A 290 -10.08 -12.22 -19.10
CA VAL A 290 -9.44 -11.08 -19.77
C VAL A 290 -10.23 -9.82 -19.44
N VAL A 291 -9.51 -8.76 -19.09
CA VAL A 291 -10.09 -7.42 -18.88
C VAL A 291 -9.86 -6.61 -20.15
N ASN A 292 -10.93 -6.13 -20.78
CA ASN A 292 -10.87 -5.10 -21.80
C ASN A 292 -10.77 -3.75 -21.11
N MET A 293 -9.71 -2.98 -21.37
CA MET A 293 -9.48 -1.69 -20.73
C MET A 293 -9.12 -0.62 -21.75
N ASP A 294 -9.94 0.44 -21.82
CA ASP A 294 -9.64 1.65 -22.57
C ASP A 294 -9.74 2.88 -21.67
N ILE A 295 -8.59 3.44 -21.35
CA ILE A 295 -8.44 4.68 -20.57
C ILE A 295 -7.60 5.71 -21.33
N ARG A 296 -7.42 5.54 -22.65
CA ARG A 296 -6.46 6.34 -23.45
C ARG A 296 -6.82 7.83 -23.51
N ALA A 297 -8.07 8.17 -23.20
CA ALA A 297 -8.55 9.55 -23.06
C ALA A 297 -8.00 10.26 -21.81
N CYS A 298 -7.47 9.52 -20.82
CA CYS A 298 -6.96 10.04 -19.55
C CYS A 298 -5.52 10.60 -19.70
N LYS A 299 -5.33 11.63 -20.52
CA LYS A 299 -4.00 12.15 -20.89
C LYS A 299 -3.24 12.82 -19.74
N MET A 300 -3.92 13.26 -18.68
CA MET A 300 -3.32 13.91 -17.51
C MET A 300 -2.88 12.93 -16.40
N LEU A 301 -2.88 11.62 -16.69
CA LEU A 301 -2.56 10.58 -15.73
C LEU A 301 -1.11 10.69 -15.26
N ARG A 302 -0.93 10.87 -13.94
CA ARG A 302 0.37 10.97 -13.25
C ARG A 302 0.70 9.72 -12.46
N GLU A 303 -0.31 9.04 -11.94
CA GLU A 303 -0.16 7.82 -11.19
C GLU A 303 -1.07 6.72 -11.72
N PHE A 304 -0.46 5.59 -12.09
CA PHE A 304 -1.17 4.41 -12.54
C PHE A 304 -0.73 3.19 -11.74
N HIS A 305 -1.66 2.60 -11.02
CA HIS A 305 -1.51 1.32 -10.36
C HIS A 305 -2.40 0.29 -11.05
N LEU A 306 -1.79 -0.71 -11.67
CA LEU A 306 -2.47 -1.80 -12.36
C LEU A 306 -2.02 -3.14 -11.79
N GLU A 307 -2.92 -3.82 -11.12
CA GLU A 307 -2.74 -5.17 -10.59
C GLU A 307 -3.94 -6.01 -11.02
N CYS A 308 -3.73 -7.00 -11.89
CA CYS A 308 -4.79 -7.84 -12.44
C CYS A 308 -4.21 -9.15 -12.99
N PRO A 309 -4.96 -10.27 -13.00
CA PRO A 309 -4.38 -11.58 -13.28
C PRO A 309 -3.74 -11.66 -14.68
N THR A 310 -4.40 -11.06 -15.67
CA THR A 310 -3.92 -10.96 -17.06
C THR A 310 -3.81 -9.50 -17.48
N PHE A 311 -2.84 -9.18 -18.32
CA PHE A 311 -2.62 -7.79 -18.76
C PHE A 311 -3.81 -7.34 -19.62
N PRO A 312 -4.42 -6.17 -19.33
CA PRO A 312 -5.65 -5.79 -20.00
C PRO A 312 -5.48 -5.65 -21.51
N VAL A 313 -6.49 -6.13 -22.24
CA VAL A 313 -6.60 -5.96 -23.69
C VAL A 313 -7.13 -4.55 -23.95
N GLY A 314 -6.42 -3.79 -24.78
CA GLY A 314 -6.74 -2.39 -25.06
C GLY A 314 -5.53 -1.45 -25.00
N PHE A 315 -4.47 -1.91 -24.33
CA PHE A 315 -3.16 -1.28 -24.40
C PHE A 315 -2.30 -1.91 -25.50
N ASP A 316 -1.52 -1.07 -26.19
CA ASP A 316 -0.43 -1.55 -27.01
C ASP A 316 0.76 -1.91 -26.12
N HIS A 317 1.21 -3.17 -26.17
CA HIS A 317 2.35 -3.63 -25.38
C HIS A 317 3.65 -2.88 -25.71
N GLU A 318 3.81 -2.36 -26.94
CA GLU A 318 5.02 -1.63 -27.35
C GLU A 318 4.96 -0.13 -27.01
N HIS A 319 3.75 0.43 -26.96
CA HIS A 319 3.51 1.88 -26.82
C HIS A 319 2.68 2.27 -25.60
N PHE A 320 2.45 1.37 -24.64
CA PHE A 320 1.63 1.58 -23.44
C PHE A 320 1.81 2.94 -22.75
N ILE A 321 3.04 3.44 -22.65
CA ILE A 321 3.31 4.72 -22.00
C ILE A 321 3.07 5.94 -22.91
N SER A 322 3.06 5.75 -24.23
CA SER A 322 2.76 6.82 -25.20
C SER A 322 1.35 7.38 -25.01
N ASP A 323 0.45 6.58 -24.45
CA ASP A 323 -0.90 7.02 -24.11
C ASP A 323 -0.93 8.01 -22.92
N PHE A 324 0.09 8.00 -22.05
CA PHE A 324 0.16 8.75 -20.79
C PHE A 324 1.44 9.59 -20.69
N PRO A 325 1.52 10.74 -21.39
CA PRO A 325 2.74 11.54 -21.50
C PRO A 325 3.20 12.17 -20.17
N HIS A 326 2.32 12.26 -19.17
CA HIS A 326 2.60 12.87 -17.86
C HIS A 326 2.77 11.84 -16.73
N LEU A 327 2.90 10.55 -17.05
CA LEU A 327 2.97 9.50 -16.05
C LEU A 327 4.28 9.59 -15.25
N GLU A 328 4.17 9.79 -13.93
CA GLU A 328 5.29 9.93 -12.99
C GLU A 328 5.48 8.68 -12.13
N ASN A 329 4.37 8.03 -11.73
CA ASN A 329 4.35 6.88 -10.85
C ASN A 329 3.64 5.71 -11.54
N LEU A 330 4.33 4.58 -11.67
CA LEU A 330 3.78 3.37 -12.27
C LEU A 330 3.99 2.16 -11.35
N ILE A 331 2.90 1.50 -10.99
CA ILE A 331 2.89 0.23 -10.26
C ILE A 331 2.23 -0.81 -11.16
N LEU A 332 2.96 -1.87 -11.53
CA LEU A 332 2.46 -2.94 -12.39
C LEU A 332 2.59 -4.31 -11.72
N GLY A 333 1.47 -5.02 -11.68
CA GLY A 333 1.36 -6.45 -11.42
C GLY A 333 0.99 -6.82 -9.98
N PRO A 334 0.95 -8.13 -9.63
CA PRO A 334 0.95 -9.36 -10.43
C PRO A 334 0.12 -9.29 -11.70
N CYS A 335 0.72 -9.70 -12.82
CA CYS A 335 0.06 -9.71 -14.12
C CYS A 335 0.74 -10.68 -15.10
N GLU A 336 -0.04 -11.54 -15.76
CA GLU A 336 0.40 -12.44 -16.83
C GLU A 336 0.19 -11.77 -18.20
N THR A 337 1.18 -11.87 -19.09
CA THR A 337 1.04 -11.41 -20.47
C THR A 337 1.83 -12.28 -21.44
N SER A 338 1.25 -12.47 -22.63
CA SER A 338 1.86 -13.20 -23.73
C SER A 338 2.87 -12.36 -24.52
N LYS A 339 2.79 -11.02 -24.43
CA LYS A 339 3.62 -10.08 -25.19
C LYS A 339 4.49 -9.24 -24.25
N ARG A 340 5.59 -8.73 -24.79
CA ARG A 340 6.54 -7.91 -24.03
C ARG A 340 5.96 -6.52 -23.83
N VAL A 341 5.81 -6.07 -22.59
CA VAL A 341 5.41 -4.69 -22.30
C VAL A 341 6.64 -3.81 -22.20
N LYS A 342 6.86 -2.92 -23.17
CA LYS A 342 7.97 -1.97 -23.17
C LYS A 342 7.64 -0.75 -22.31
N ILE A 343 8.47 -0.48 -21.31
CA ILE A 343 8.30 0.67 -20.41
C ILE A 343 9.36 1.70 -20.79
N SER A 344 8.98 2.64 -21.65
CA SER A 344 9.87 3.73 -22.08
C SER A 344 9.21 5.07 -21.79
N SER A 345 9.76 5.85 -20.86
CA SER A 345 9.17 7.14 -20.48
C SER A 345 10.19 8.12 -19.90
N PRO A 346 10.23 9.37 -20.42
CA PRO A 346 11.04 10.42 -19.83
C PRO A 346 10.40 11.05 -18.58
N SER A 347 9.09 10.94 -18.38
CA SER A 347 8.38 11.55 -17.23
C SER A 347 8.40 10.67 -15.98
N LEU A 348 8.65 9.36 -16.15
CA LEU A 348 8.53 8.39 -15.07
C LEU A 348 9.63 8.56 -14.01
N ARG A 349 9.22 8.78 -12.76
CA ARG A 349 10.09 8.99 -11.59
C ARG A 349 10.11 7.79 -10.65
N LYS A 350 8.98 7.09 -10.51
CA LYS A 350 8.83 5.90 -9.64
C LYS A 350 8.27 4.74 -10.44
N LEU A 351 8.96 3.60 -10.39
CA LEU A 351 8.54 2.37 -11.04
C LEU A 351 8.56 1.21 -10.04
N THR A 352 7.41 0.57 -9.86
CA THR A 352 7.26 -0.65 -9.08
C THR A 352 6.73 -1.77 -9.97
N LEU A 353 7.47 -2.89 -10.02
CA LEU A 353 7.09 -4.08 -10.77
C LEU A 353 6.85 -5.24 -9.80
N MET A 354 5.66 -5.81 -9.78
CA MET A 354 5.22 -6.84 -8.84
C MET A 354 4.82 -8.13 -9.55
N PHE A 355 5.40 -9.25 -9.11
CA PHE A 355 5.08 -10.63 -9.52
C PHE A 355 4.85 -10.81 -11.03
N THR A 356 5.61 -10.07 -11.83
CA THR A 356 5.42 -9.98 -13.26
C THR A 356 5.84 -11.27 -13.96
N GLN A 357 4.88 -12.07 -14.40
CA GLN A 357 5.10 -13.07 -15.44
C GLN A 357 4.95 -12.41 -16.82
N LEU A 358 5.66 -11.29 -17.05
CA LEU A 358 5.63 -10.54 -18.31
C LEU A 358 6.19 -11.32 -19.52
N TYR A 359 6.48 -12.62 -19.35
CA TYR A 359 7.05 -13.49 -20.37
C TYR A 359 6.59 -14.92 -20.14
N ASN A 360 5.91 -15.47 -21.14
CA ASN A 360 5.95 -16.89 -21.41
C ASN A 360 7.18 -17.23 -22.29
N TYR A 361 7.63 -18.47 -22.23
CA TYR A 361 8.93 -19.00 -22.66
C TYR A 361 9.50 -18.47 -24.00
N ASN A 362 10.83 -18.34 -23.99
CA ASN A 362 11.73 -18.14 -25.13
C ASN A 362 11.76 -16.74 -25.74
N TYR A 363 12.97 -16.36 -26.18
CA TYR A 363 13.38 -15.13 -26.85
C TYR A 363 13.96 -14.00 -25.98
N SER A 364 15.04 -13.45 -26.56
CA SER A 364 15.74 -12.15 -26.53
C SER A 364 16.02 -11.34 -25.25
N ARG A 365 17.33 -11.04 -25.11
CA ARG A 365 18.13 -10.38 -24.05
C ARG A 365 18.11 -8.83 -24.05
N LYS A 366 17.13 -8.16 -24.67
CA LYS A 366 17.08 -6.68 -24.64
C LYS A 366 16.36 -6.17 -23.39
N SER A 367 16.92 -5.14 -22.76
CA SER A 367 16.31 -4.43 -21.62
C SER A 367 14.98 -3.81 -22.05
N VAL A 368 13.93 -4.04 -21.25
CA VAL A 368 12.56 -3.66 -21.61
C VAL A 368 12.16 -2.30 -21.02
N VAL A 369 13.00 -1.78 -20.13
CA VAL A 369 12.76 -0.54 -19.39
C VAL A 369 13.80 0.53 -19.77
N SER A 370 13.34 1.64 -20.35
CA SER A 370 14.15 2.82 -20.68
C SER A 370 13.54 4.06 -20.01
N VAL A 371 14.09 4.42 -18.85
CA VAL A 371 13.52 5.42 -17.95
C VAL A 371 14.63 6.34 -17.43
N PRO A 372 15.05 7.36 -18.22
CA PRO A 372 16.25 8.14 -17.94
C PRO A 372 16.16 8.99 -16.66
N ASN A 373 14.94 9.39 -16.26
CA ASN A 373 14.69 10.28 -15.12
C ASN A 373 14.19 9.53 -13.87
N LEU A 374 14.42 8.22 -13.79
CA LEU A 374 13.94 7.41 -12.69
C LEU A 374 14.66 7.74 -11.37
N CYS A 375 13.91 8.03 -10.33
CA CYS A 375 14.41 8.32 -8.98
C CYS A 375 14.28 7.11 -8.04
N SER A 376 13.27 6.26 -8.26
CA SER A 376 12.99 5.08 -7.42
C SER A 376 12.59 3.89 -8.29
N PHE A 377 13.21 2.75 -8.02
CA PHE A 377 12.89 1.47 -8.65
C PHE A 377 12.66 0.40 -7.58
N GLN A 378 11.52 -0.28 -7.68
CA GLN A 378 11.18 -1.41 -6.82
C GLN A 378 10.77 -2.62 -7.65
N TYR A 379 11.35 -3.77 -7.36
CA TYR A 379 10.96 -5.05 -7.93
C TYR A 379 10.45 -5.97 -6.83
N VAL A 380 9.30 -6.62 -7.04
CA VAL A 380 8.76 -7.67 -6.17
C VAL A 380 8.53 -8.91 -7.01
N GLY A 381 9.07 -10.08 -6.65
CA GLY A 381 8.84 -11.28 -7.45
C GLY A 381 9.42 -12.56 -6.86
N ARG A 382 9.17 -13.72 -7.50
CA ARG A 382 9.73 -15.00 -7.02
C ARG A 382 11.22 -15.17 -7.37
N THR A 383 11.63 -14.62 -8.51
CA THR A 383 13.00 -14.61 -9.01
C THR A 383 13.30 -13.27 -9.66
N PHE A 384 14.49 -12.72 -9.46
CA PHE A 384 14.88 -11.47 -10.10
C PHE A 384 15.29 -11.71 -11.55
N LYS A 385 14.75 -10.92 -12.48
CA LYS A 385 15.15 -10.91 -13.90
C LYS A 385 15.81 -9.58 -14.23
N SER A 386 17.14 -9.58 -14.46
CA SER A 386 17.88 -8.34 -14.75
C SER A 386 17.40 -7.57 -15.99
N SER A 387 16.71 -8.21 -16.94
CA SER A 387 16.13 -7.54 -18.11
C SER A 387 14.98 -6.58 -17.80
N LEU A 388 14.37 -6.72 -16.61
CA LEU A 388 13.33 -5.83 -16.09
C LEU A 388 13.90 -4.63 -15.35
N ALA A 389 15.20 -4.64 -15.05
CA ALA A 389 15.84 -3.47 -14.47
C ALA A 389 15.93 -2.34 -15.51
N PRO A 390 15.89 -1.07 -15.08
CA PRO A 390 16.17 0.07 -15.94
C PRO A 390 17.50 -0.12 -16.69
N SER A 391 17.51 0.18 -17.98
CA SER A 391 18.73 0.17 -18.78
C SER A 391 19.61 1.38 -18.46
N GLY A 392 20.91 1.13 -18.27
CA GLY A 392 21.87 2.14 -17.80
C GLY A 392 21.64 2.53 -16.33
N THR A 393 22.53 3.36 -15.80
CA THR A 393 22.38 3.97 -14.47
C THR A 393 21.62 5.28 -14.64
N PRO A 394 20.31 5.39 -14.34
CA PRO A 394 19.63 6.68 -14.39
C PRO A 394 20.35 7.64 -13.46
N LYS A 395 20.63 8.87 -13.91
CA LYS A 395 21.42 9.86 -13.16
C LYS A 395 20.90 10.09 -11.74
N PHE A 396 19.59 9.92 -11.54
CA PHE A 396 18.89 10.18 -10.28
C PHE A 396 18.61 8.94 -9.43
N LEU A 397 18.84 7.72 -9.94
CA LEU A 397 18.50 6.49 -9.24
C LEU A 397 19.59 6.16 -8.21
N LYS A 398 19.36 6.57 -6.96
CA LYS A 398 20.31 6.34 -5.85
C LYS A 398 20.27 4.90 -5.35
N THR A 399 19.07 4.33 -5.20
CA THR A 399 18.86 3.02 -4.60
C THR A 399 17.84 2.20 -5.38
N THR A 400 18.13 0.92 -5.57
CA THR A 400 17.23 -0.08 -6.18
C THR A 400 16.72 -1.03 -5.11
N GLY A 401 15.41 -1.07 -4.90
CA GLY A 401 14.75 -2.02 -4.00
C GLY A 401 14.38 -3.31 -4.73
N ILE A 402 14.86 -4.45 -4.24
CA ILE A 402 14.51 -5.77 -4.79
C ILE A 402 13.94 -6.62 -3.66
N SER A 403 12.67 -6.96 -3.73
CA SER A 403 11.98 -7.84 -2.79
C SER A 403 11.67 -9.18 -3.44
N LEU A 404 12.23 -10.27 -2.92
CA LEU A 404 12.03 -11.60 -3.48
C LEU A 404 11.20 -12.48 -2.55
N VAL A 405 10.20 -13.16 -3.10
CA VAL A 405 9.36 -14.16 -2.41
C VAL A 405 9.62 -15.54 -3.03
N PRO A 406 10.80 -16.15 -2.83
CA PRO A 406 11.14 -17.41 -3.46
C PRO A 406 10.31 -18.58 -2.91
N HIS A 407 10.10 -19.60 -3.74
CA HIS A 407 9.67 -20.92 -3.23
C HIS A 407 10.83 -21.57 -2.52
N VAL A 408 10.62 -22.01 -1.28
CA VAL A 408 11.71 -22.52 -0.45
C VAL A 408 12.39 -23.75 -1.05
N GLU A 409 11.63 -24.66 -1.64
CA GLU A 409 12.18 -25.85 -2.33
C GLU A 409 13.16 -25.49 -3.47
N LYS A 410 13.01 -24.29 -4.04
CA LYS A 410 13.86 -23.80 -5.12
C LYS A 410 15.10 -23.06 -4.62
N ILE A 411 15.18 -22.75 -3.32
CA ILE A 411 16.34 -22.08 -2.72
C ILE A 411 17.47 -23.10 -2.60
N ASN A 412 18.40 -23.03 -3.56
CA ASN A 412 19.59 -23.85 -3.61
C ASN A 412 20.76 -23.05 -4.21
N ARG A 413 21.90 -23.72 -4.40
CA ARG A 413 23.10 -23.13 -4.97
C ARG A 413 22.86 -22.47 -6.33
N ALA A 414 22.13 -23.12 -7.23
CA ALA A 414 21.86 -22.61 -8.57
C ALA A 414 21.04 -21.31 -8.51
N TRP A 415 20.05 -21.26 -7.62
CA TRP A 415 19.22 -20.07 -7.41
C TRP A 415 20.06 -18.85 -6.97
N PHE A 416 20.96 -19.02 -6.01
CA PHE A 416 21.83 -17.93 -5.56
C PHE A 416 22.86 -17.50 -6.61
N LEU A 417 23.43 -18.44 -7.38
CA LEU A 417 24.33 -18.10 -8.50
C LEU A 417 23.59 -17.28 -9.58
N GLN A 418 22.35 -17.65 -9.87
CA GLN A 418 21.50 -16.90 -10.79
C GLN A 418 21.20 -15.49 -10.25
N LEU A 419 20.78 -15.38 -8.98
CA LEU A 419 20.54 -14.09 -8.34
C LEU A 419 21.78 -13.20 -8.44
N ARG A 420 22.94 -13.72 -8.04
CA ARG A 420 24.22 -13.04 -8.13
C ARG A 420 24.52 -12.54 -9.54
N SER A 421 24.39 -13.40 -10.56
CA SER A 421 24.62 -13.02 -11.96
C SER A 421 23.70 -11.88 -12.44
N HIS A 422 22.50 -11.78 -11.89
CA HIS A 422 21.59 -10.67 -12.18
C HIS A 422 21.95 -9.40 -11.40
N LEU A 423 22.33 -9.51 -10.14
CA LEU A 423 22.71 -8.36 -9.31
C LEU A 423 24.02 -7.72 -9.78
N THR A 424 25.00 -8.50 -10.27
CA THR A 424 26.26 -7.95 -10.83
C THR A 424 26.06 -7.10 -12.09
N LYS A 425 24.89 -7.17 -12.72
CA LYS A 425 24.55 -6.33 -13.89
C LYS A 425 24.02 -4.95 -13.49
N LEU A 426 23.79 -4.74 -12.20
CA LEU A 426 23.32 -3.46 -11.65
C LEU A 426 24.52 -2.70 -11.10
N SER A 427 24.62 -1.44 -11.46
CA SER A 427 25.68 -0.52 -11.03
C SER A 427 25.33 0.28 -9.76
N ASN A 428 24.07 0.22 -9.32
CA ASN A 428 23.52 1.13 -8.31
C ASN A 428 23.54 0.49 -6.93
N ARG A 429 23.38 1.30 -5.87
CA ARG A 429 23.17 0.76 -4.52
C ARG A 429 21.88 -0.06 -4.48
N ILE A 430 21.95 -1.26 -3.92
CA ILE A 430 20.84 -2.22 -3.88
C ILE A 430 20.40 -2.39 -2.42
N GLY A 431 19.11 -2.19 -2.18
CA GLY A 431 18.41 -2.73 -1.01
C GLY A 431 17.76 -4.05 -1.41
N LEU A 432 18.25 -5.17 -0.87
CA LEU A 432 17.74 -6.50 -1.18
C LEU A 432 16.93 -7.03 0.00
N ALA A 433 15.64 -7.28 -0.22
CA ALA A 433 14.74 -7.94 0.71
C ALA A 433 14.41 -9.37 0.24
N LEU A 434 14.49 -10.33 1.15
CA LEU A 434 14.04 -11.71 0.95
C LEU A 434 12.89 -12.01 1.90
N ILE A 435 11.77 -12.48 1.38
CA ILE A 435 10.55 -12.75 2.14
C ILE A 435 10.29 -14.25 2.07
N ILE A 436 10.50 -14.93 3.18
CA ILE A 436 10.29 -16.37 3.33
C ILE A 436 8.92 -16.59 3.98
N ARG A 437 8.06 -17.39 3.37
CA ARG A 437 6.71 -17.68 3.86
C ARG A 437 6.54 -19.17 4.14
N ALA A 438 5.68 -19.52 5.08
CA ALA A 438 5.25 -20.90 5.29
C ALA A 438 4.56 -21.44 4.02
N GLN A 439 4.97 -22.63 3.58
CA GLN A 439 4.34 -23.35 2.47
C GLN A 439 3.99 -24.76 2.96
N THR A 440 2.91 -25.35 2.45
CA THR A 440 2.43 -26.69 2.83
C THR A 440 3.46 -27.80 2.59
N SER A 441 4.45 -27.57 1.73
CA SER A 441 5.54 -28.51 1.43
C SER A 441 6.69 -28.51 2.43
N PHE A 442 6.74 -27.57 3.39
CA PHE A 442 7.82 -27.52 4.38
C PHE A 442 7.84 -28.72 5.32
N SER A 443 6.67 -29.26 5.65
CA SER A 443 6.54 -30.50 6.43
C SER A 443 7.09 -31.72 5.69
N GLU A 444 7.04 -31.72 4.35
CA GLU A 444 7.58 -32.81 3.50
C GLU A 444 9.08 -32.69 3.24
N LEU A 445 9.65 -31.48 3.39
CA LEU A 445 11.07 -31.20 3.12
C LEU A 445 12.04 -31.90 4.08
N GLY A 446 11.61 -32.32 5.28
CA GLY A 446 12.28 -33.23 6.21
C GLY A 446 13.80 -33.46 6.05
N LYS A 447 14.22 -34.73 5.96
CA LYS A 447 15.64 -35.13 5.79
C LYS A 447 16.27 -34.64 4.47
N GLN A 448 15.47 -34.27 3.47
CA GLN A 448 15.96 -33.81 2.16
C GLN A 448 16.49 -32.35 2.22
N GLY A 449 15.86 -31.48 3.01
CA GLY A 449 16.28 -30.10 3.22
C GLY A 449 17.71 -29.98 3.77
N HIS A 450 18.09 -30.87 4.70
CA HIS A 450 19.46 -30.94 5.23
C HIS A 450 20.50 -31.22 4.14
N LYS A 451 20.16 -32.06 3.14
CA LYS A 451 21.06 -32.34 2.00
C LYS A 451 21.11 -31.17 1.00
N LEU A 452 19.98 -30.48 0.77
CA LEU A 452 19.90 -29.30 -0.09
C LEU A 452 20.68 -28.09 0.46
N TRP A 453 20.67 -27.90 1.79
CA TRP A 453 21.22 -26.71 2.46
C TRP A 453 22.54 -26.97 3.21
N SER A 454 23.20 -28.10 2.95
CA SER A 454 24.49 -28.46 3.57
C SER A 454 25.73 -27.96 2.80
N ILE A 455 25.59 -27.49 1.56
CA ILE A 455 26.72 -27.06 0.71
C ILE A 455 26.62 -25.57 0.40
N SER A 456 27.33 -24.75 1.18
CA SER A 456 27.51 -23.32 0.92
C SER A 456 28.20 -23.06 -0.43
N ILE A 457 27.92 -21.92 -1.06
CA ILE A 457 28.59 -21.47 -2.31
C ILE A 457 30.10 -21.25 -2.13
N GLY A 458 30.57 -21.14 -0.88
CA GLY A 458 31.91 -20.71 -0.45
C GLY A 458 33.12 -21.57 -0.83
N ARG A 459 33.15 -22.20 -2.01
CA ARG A 459 34.37 -22.81 -2.56
C ARG A 459 34.90 -22.15 -3.84
N ILE A 460 34.25 -21.12 -4.36
CA ILE A 460 34.73 -20.39 -5.56
C ILE A 460 35.19 -18.99 -5.14
N PRO A 461 36.40 -18.53 -5.52
CA PRO A 461 36.84 -17.17 -5.30
C PRO A 461 35.96 -16.27 -6.16
N THR A 462 35.04 -15.55 -5.53
CA THR A 462 34.08 -14.75 -6.25
C THR A 462 34.04 -13.36 -5.62
N GLN A 463 34.54 -12.36 -6.35
CA GLN A 463 34.61 -10.94 -5.95
C GLN A 463 33.31 -10.48 -5.28
N VAL A 464 33.39 -9.85 -4.12
CA VAL A 464 32.21 -9.33 -3.39
C VAL A 464 31.39 -8.43 -4.31
N ILE A 465 30.05 -8.42 -4.19
CA ILE A 465 29.20 -7.45 -4.89
C ILE A 465 29.13 -6.18 -4.03
N PRO A 466 29.93 -5.12 -4.31
CA PRO A 466 30.15 -4.02 -3.36
C PRO A 466 28.97 -3.05 -3.26
N HIS A 467 27.95 -3.18 -4.11
CA HIS A 467 26.83 -2.24 -4.18
C HIS A 467 25.61 -2.62 -3.32
N ILE A 468 25.65 -3.75 -2.60
CA ILE A 468 24.53 -4.17 -1.75
C ILE A 468 24.75 -3.64 -0.33
N GLU A 469 24.12 -2.51 0.02
CA GLU A 469 24.34 -1.86 1.32
C GLU A 469 23.41 -2.41 2.41
N LEU A 470 22.16 -2.73 2.03
CA LEU A 470 21.11 -3.11 2.96
C LEU A 470 20.51 -4.45 2.54
N LEU A 471 20.60 -5.42 3.45
CA LEU A 471 19.86 -6.67 3.37
C LEU A 471 18.70 -6.66 4.34
N LYS A 472 17.53 -7.11 3.87
CA LYS A 472 16.37 -7.41 4.71
C LYS A 472 15.96 -8.86 4.51
N LEU A 473 15.72 -9.59 5.59
CA LEU A 473 15.16 -10.93 5.56
C LEU A 473 13.89 -10.93 6.41
N ASP A 474 12.74 -11.01 5.75
CA ASP A 474 11.42 -11.10 6.38
C ASP A 474 10.96 -12.57 6.40
N ILE A 475 10.83 -13.16 7.57
CA ILE A 475 10.53 -14.57 7.78
C ILE A 475 9.13 -14.66 8.37
N ARG A 476 8.16 -15.12 7.59
CA ARG A 476 6.76 -15.32 8.00
C ARG A 476 6.49 -16.80 8.28
N LEU A 477 7.22 -17.33 9.26
CA LEU A 477 7.09 -18.71 9.76
C LEU A 477 6.65 -18.65 11.22
N ASN A 478 5.56 -19.35 11.56
CA ASN A 478 4.97 -19.25 12.89
C ASN A 478 5.52 -20.30 13.87
N VAL A 479 5.92 -21.48 13.36
CA VAL A 479 6.35 -22.62 14.16
C VAL A 479 7.82 -22.96 13.86
N PRO A 480 8.73 -22.87 14.84
CA PRO A 480 10.13 -23.26 14.65
C PRO A 480 10.26 -24.77 14.43
N GLN A 481 11.12 -25.16 13.50
CA GLN A 481 11.49 -26.54 13.20
C GLN A 481 12.98 -26.57 12.86
N GLU A 482 13.64 -27.71 13.04
CA GLU A 482 15.08 -27.85 12.78
C GLU A 482 15.44 -27.50 11.32
N SER A 483 14.62 -27.93 10.36
CA SER A 483 14.75 -27.61 8.93
C SER A 483 14.73 -26.10 8.65
N HIS A 484 13.93 -25.32 9.40
CA HIS A 484 13.92 -23.86 9.33
C HIS A 484 15.25 -23.27 9.76
N GLY A 485 15.92 -23.88 10.75
CA GLY A 485 17.23 -23.47 11.21
C GLY A 485 18.32 -23.70 10.17
N CYS A 486 18.32 -24.85 9.50
CA CYS A 486 19.24 -25.13 8.39
C CYS A 486 19.06 -24.16 7.23
N LEU A 487 17.82 -23.87 6.84
CA LEU A 487 17.53 -22.89 5.80
C LEU A 487 18.02 -21.49 6.19
N LEU A 488 17.75 -21.06 7.43
CA LEU A 488 18.16 -19.74 7.91
C LEU A 488 19.67 -19.58 7.87
N LYS A 489 20.41 -20.56 8.41
CA LYS A 489 21.88 -20.62 8.35
C LYS A 489 22.36 -20.54 6.90
N TYR A 490 21.76 -21.33 6.01
CA TYR A 490 22.10 -21.36 4.59
C TYR A 490 21.87 -20.03 3.88
N ILE A 491 20.71 -19.40 4.06
CA ILE A 491 20.40 -18.11 3.42
C ILE A 491 21.35 -17.02 3.91
N ILE A 492 21.52 -16.89 5.23
CA ILE A 492 22.39 -15.87 5.82
C ILE A 492 23.84 -16.08 5.35
N ASP A 493 24.35 -17.31 5.36
CA ASP A 493 25.72 -17.62 4.92
C ASP A 493 25.98 -17.17 3.47
N ASN A 494 25.06 -17.51 2.56
CA ASN A 494 25.21 -17.17 1.15
C ASN A 494 25.04 -15.67 0.88
N LEU A 495 24.17 -14.99 1.62
CA LEU A 495 23.98 -13.54 1.51
C LEU A 495 25.19 -12.76 2.00
N LEU A 496 25.73 -13.11 3.18
CA LEU A 496 26.94 -12.50 3.73
C LEU A 496 28.11 -12.73 2.77
N TRP A 497 28.30 -13.96 2.30
CA TRP A 497 29.34 -14.28 1.32
C TRP A 497 29.23 -13.47 0.02
N MET A 498 28.00 -13.23 -0.45
CA MET A 498 27.77 -12.55 -1.72
C MET A 498 28.05 -11.04 -1.64
N SER A 499 27.81 -10.40 -0.49
CA SER A 499 27.59 -8.95 -0.45
C SER A 499 28.39 -8.16 0.60
N HIS A 500 28.90 -8.79 1.67
CA HIS A 500 29.50 -8.05 2.81
C HIS A 500 28.70 -6.78 3.19
N PRO A 501 27.40 -6.90 3.52
CA PRO A 501 26.51 -5.76 3.65
C PRO A 501 26.86 -4.90 4.88
N ASN A 502 26.46 -3.63 4.87
CA ASN A 502 26.60 -2.75 6.05
C ASN A 502 25.61 -3.16 7.15
N ALA A 503 24.40 -3.56 6.76
CA ALA A 503 23.36 -4.00 7.67
C ALA A 503 22.53 -5.17 7.12
N LEU A 504 22.17 -6.09 8.02
CA LEU A 504 21.17 -7.14 7.82
C LEU A 504 20.02 -6.94 8.81
N THR A 505 18.83 -6.63 8.32
CA THR A 505 17.62 -6.57 9.14
C THR A 505 16.84 -7.86 9.02
N LEU A 506 16.59 -8.53 10.14
CA LEU A 506 15.71 -9.68 10.25
C LEU A 506 14.35 -9.24 10.80
N SER A 507 13.26 -9.65 10.15
CA SER A 507 11.87 -9.42 10.58
C SER A 507 11.17 -10.77 10.69
N MET A 508 10.49 -11.06 11.81
CA MET A 508 9.83 -12.36 12.02
C MET A 508 8.76 -12.32 13.11
N PRO A 509 7.80 -13.27 13.15
CA PRO A 509 6.84 -13.39 14.25
C PRO A 509 7.51 -13.53 15.62
N THR A 510 6.88 -12.97 16.65
CA THR A 510 7.34 -13.05 18.04
C THR A 510 7.57 -14.50 18.49
N SER A 511 6.72 -15.44 18.06
CA SER A 511 6.86 -16.87 18.37
C SER A 511 8.12 -17.52 17.78
N PHE A 512 8.65 -16.97 16.69
CA PHE A 512 9.83 -17.49 15.98
C PHE A 512 11.13 -16.77 16.35
N ALA A 513 11.02 -15.58 16.94
CA ALA A 513 12.14 -14.68 17.19
C ALA A 513 13.27 -15.30 18.04
N ALA A 514 12.93 -15.94 19.16
CA ALA A 514 13.94 -16.53 20.05
C ALA A 514 14.75 -17.63 19.36
N PHE A 515 14.09 -18.49 18.57
CA PHE A 515 14.72 -19.55 17.80
C PHE A 515 15.67 -19.00 16.73
N ALA A 516 15.21 -18.02 15.93
CA ALA A 516 16.01 -17.40 14.89
C ALA A 516 17.21 -16.64 15.45
N LEU A 517 17.05 -15.92 16.56
CA LEU A 517 18.14 -15.25 17.25
C LEU A 517 19.17 -16.24 17.80
N GLY A 518 18.71 -17.35 18.42
CA GLY A 518 19.60 -18.41 18.88
C GLY A 518 20.48 -18.93 17.75
N ILE A 519 19.88 -19.18 16.58
CA ILE A 519 20.61 -19.60 15.37
C ILE A 519 21.57 -18.52 14.87
N CYS A 520 21.17 -17.25 14.83
CA CYS A 520 22.03 -16.18 14.35
C CYS A 520 23.22 -15.96 15.29
N ASN A 521 22.99 -15.95 16.60
CA ASN A 521 24.04 -15.82 17.61
C ASN A 521 24.98 -17.03 17.56
N GLU A 522 24.46 -18.26 17.56
CA GLU A 522 25.28 -19.45 17.37
C GLU A 522 26.09 -19.34 16.06
N PHE A 523 25.46 -19.00 14.94
CA PHE A 523 26.11 -18.96 13.64
C PHE A 523 27.20 -17.86 13.52
N LEU A 524 27.00 -16.70 14.15
CA LEU A 524 27.92 -15.57 14.15
C LEU A 524 29.03 -15.69 15.22
N ILE A 525 28.73 -16.30 16.38
CA ILE A 525 29.66 -16.42 17.53
C ILE A 525 30.50 -17.71 17.44
N SER A 526 29.89 -18.87 17.16
CA SER A 526 30.53 -20.20 17.25
C SER A 526 31.73 -20.43 16.32
N ARG A 527 32.05 -19.50 15.41
CA ARG A 527 33.21 -19.65 14.52
C ARG A 527 34.11 -18.40 14.44
N ARG A 528 34.24 -17.65 15.55
CA ARG A 528 35.36 -16.71 15.75
C ARG A 528 36.70 -17.43 15.99
N GLU A 529 36.69 -18.72 16.30
CA GLU A 529 37.90 -19.54 16.44
C GLU A 529 38.48 -19.86 15.05
N GLY A 530 39.68 -19.33 14.78
CA GLY A 530 40.32 -19.17 13.47
C GLY A 530 40.73 -20.43 12.69
N ASN A 531 40.03 -21.55 12.87
CA ASN A 531 40.33 -22.82 12.19
C ASN A 531 39.43 -23.09 10.98
N CYS A 532 38.52 -22.18 10.60
CA CYS A 532 37.74 -22.36 9.36
C CYS A 532 38.63 -22.10 8.13
N CYS A 533 38.55 -22.94 7.10
CA CYS A 533 39.31 -22.81 5.85
C CYS A 533 40.84 -23.03 5.97
N ALA A 534 41.32 -23.71 7.03
CA ALA A 534 42.75 -23.85 7.37
C ALA A 534 43.69 -24.31 6.22
N ASP A 535 43.16 -25.01 5.21
CA ASP A 535 43.94 -25.57 4.10
C ASP A 535 43.51 -25.08 2.70
N THR A 536 42.84 -23.92 2.60
CA THR A 536 42.32 -23.43 1.31
C THR A 536 42.77 -22.00 1.01
N GLN A 537 43.18 -21.73 -0.23
CA GLN A 537 43.46 -20.37 -0.72
C GLN A 537 42.21 -19.45 -0.69
N ASN A 538 41.01 -20.03 -0.59
CA ASN A 538 39.74 -19.30 -0.57
C ASN A 538 39.25 -19.08 0.86
N LYS A 539 39.58 -17.92 1.45
CA LYS A 539 39.07 -17.52 2.77
C LYS A 539 37.57 -17.19 2.72
N CYS A 540 36.85 -17.55 3.79
CA CYS A 540 35.42 -17.23 3.93
C CYS A 540 35.12 -15.82 4.43
N TRP A 541 33.86 -15.35 4.24
CA TRP A 541 33.39 -14.03 4.70
C TRP A 541 33.74 -13.75 6.17
N ARG A 542 33.83 -14.80 7.01
CA ARG A 542 34.18 -14.69 8.43
C ARG A 542 35.59 -14.12 8.65
N HIS A 543 36.54 -14.40 7.76
CA HIS A 543 37.89 -13.84 7.84
C HIS A 543 37.91 -12.33 7.56
N PHE A 544 36.88 -11.83 6.90
CA PHE A 544 36.71 -10.42 6.58
C PHE A 544 35.80 -9.71 7.59
N LEU A 545 35.15 -10.42 8.52
CA LEU A 545 34.27 -9.80 9.52
C LEU A 545 35.12 -9.33 10.73
N LYS A 546 35.20 -8.01 10.94
CA LYS A 546 35.86 -7.41 12.12
C LYS A 546 35.00 -7.55 13.36
N ASP A 547 33.77 -7.07 13.26
CA ASP A 547 32.83 -6.99 14.37
C ASP A 547 31.39 -6.79 13.88
N PHE A 548 30.41 -6.99 14.77
CA PHE A 548 29.01 -6.69 14.49
C PHE A 548 28.26 -6.21 15.73
N MET A 549 27.28 -5.34 15.54
CA MET A 549 26.36 -4.88 16.59
C MET A 549 24.94 -5.37 16.29
N VAL A 550 24.22 -5.80 17.33
CA VAL A 550 22.80 -6.16 17.25
C VAL A 550 21.97 -5.06 17.87
N ARG A 551 20.95 -4.59 17.14
CA ARG A 551 19.96 -3.62 17.62
C ARG A 551 18.56 -4.24 17.48
N GLU A 552 17.83 -4.34 18.58
CA GLU A 552 16.39 -4.64 18.53
C GLU A 552 15.64 -3.33 18.23
N ALA A 553 14.78 -3.35 17.22
CA ALA A 553 13.86 -2.25 16.96
C ALA A 553 12.53 -2.59 17.63
N VAL A 554 12.13 -1.78 18.62
CA VAL A 554 10.85 -1.94 19.34
C VAL A 554 9.72 -1.82 18.33
N THR A 555 8.92 -2.88 18.19
CA THR A 555 7.70 -2.89 17.40
C THR A 555 6.55 -2.37 18.23
N ASN A 556 5.67 -1.59 17.58
CA ASN A 556 4.45 -1.06 18.19
C ASN A 556 3.63 -2.22 18.78
N GLU A 557 3.01 -2.06 19.95
CA GLU A 557 2.28 -3.12 20.68
C GLU A 557 1.13 -3.79 19.88
N LYS A 558 0.83 -3.27 18.68
CA LYS A 558 -0.14 -3.81 17.74
C LYS A 558 0.46 -4.72 16.64
N GLU A 559 1.79 -4.79 16.48
CA GLU A 559 2.46 -5.65 15.49
C GLU A 559 3.01 -6.94 16.16
N GLU A 560 2.55 -8.13 15.74
CA GLU A 560 3.07 -9.44 16.18
C GLU A 560 4.47 -9.80 15.60
N LEU A 561 5.19 -8.83 15.05
CA LEU A 561 6.51 -9.02 14.43
C LEU A 561 7.60 -8.43 15.33
N LYS A 562 8.75 -9.09 15.40
CA LYS A 562 10.00 -8.57 15.97
C LYS A 562 11.00 -8.25 14.87
N LYS A 563 11.75 -7.16 15.04
CA LYS A 563 12.75 -6.68 14.08
C LYS A 563 14.12 -6.56 14.76
N PHE A 564 15.12 -7.24 14.20
CA PHE A 564 16.51 -7.19 14.66
C PHE A 564 17.41 -6.69 13.54
N SER A 565 18.32 -5.77 13.85
CA SER A 565 19.28 -5.23 12.88
C SER A 565 20.70 -5.59 13.31
N PHE A 566 21.41 -6.29 12.43
CA PHE A 566 22.82 -6.61 12.56
C PHE A 566 23.62 -5.62 11.71
N VAL A 567 24.45 -4.80 12.34
CA VAL A 567 25.33 -3.84 11.67
C VAL A 567 26.74 -4.42 11.66
N PHE A 568 27.31 -4.66 10.48
CA PHE A 568 28.60 -5.33 10.33
C PHE A 568 29.72 -4.33 10.07
N THR A 569 30.91 -4.64 10.59
CA THR A 569 32.16 -3.96 10.27
C THR A 569 33.09 -4.96 9.62
N TRP A 570 33.57 -4.68 8.41
CA TRP A 570 34.44 -5.57 7.63
C TRP A 570 35.90 -5.11 7.68
N GLN A 571 36.86 -6.04 7.67
CA GLN A 571 38.29 -5.80 7.45
C GLN A 571 38.54 -6.01 5.94
N LEU A 572 38.83 -4.92 5.22
CA LEU A 572 39.12 -4.94 3.78
C LEU A 572 40.59 -5.26 3.52
#